data_AF-A0AAU9BQA1-F1
#
_entry.id   AF-A0AAU9BQA1-F1
#
_cell.length_a   1.000
_cell.length_b   1.000
_cell.length_c   1.000
_cell.angle_alpha   90.00
_cell.angle_beta   90.00
_cell.angle_gamma   90.00
#
_symmetry.space_group_name_H-M   'P 1'
#
loop_
_entity.id
_entity.type
_entity.pdbx_description
1 polymer ?
#
loop_
_entity_poly.entity_id
_entity_poly.type
_entity_poly.pdbx_seq_one_letter_code
_entity_poly.pdbx_strand_id
1 'polypeptide(L)'
;MDLCVLEDVMLAKSRHLVEGDGVTARLSVLTCENDAGDTEYVYWVELHDSEGNTVMKEASPDFMIASDIYERLKATLGPAVA
;
A
#
# COMPACT_ATOMS: atom_id res chain seq x y z
N MET A 1 -1.53 -1.99 20.51
CA MET A 1 -0.28 -1.25 20.27
C MET A 1 -0.66 -0.10 19.38
N ASP A 2 -0.63 1.11 19.91
CA ASP A 2 -0.85 2.33 19.12
C ASP A 2 0.50 2.74 18.57
N LEU A 3 0.70 2.58 17.25
CA LEU A 3 1.90 3.08 16.58
C LEU A 3 1.69 4.54 16.24
N CYS A 4 2.59 5.41 16.70
CA CYS A 4 2.59 6.82 16.30
C CYS A 4 3.24 6.93 14.92
N VAL A 5 2.47 7.28 13.90
CA VAL A 5 2.98 7.46 12.53
C VAL A 5 3.73 8.80 12.47
N LEU A 6 5.02 8.74 12.19
CA LEU A 6 5.88 9.91 12.01
C LEU A 6 5.85 10.40 10.56
N GLU A 7 5.85 9.47 9.60
CA GLU A 7 5.88 9.77 8.16
C GLU A 7 5.15 8.68 7.36
N ASP A 8 4.46 9.07 6.28
CA ASP A 8 3.89 8.18 5.25
C ASP A 8 4.45 8.59 3.89
N VAL A 9 5.28 7.72 3.31
CA VAL A 9 5.90 7.94 1.99
C VAL A 9 5.36 6.92 1.00
N MET A 10 4.74 7.42 -0.08
CA MET A 10 4.32 6.57 -1.20
C MET A 10 5.55 6.14 -2.01
N LEU A 11 5.79 4.83 -2.06
CA LEU A 11 6.90 4.24 -2.80
C LEU A 11 6.52 3.92 -4.25
N ALA A 12 5.32 3.40 -4.45
CA ALA A 12 4.81 3.06 -5.78
C ALA A 12 3.30 3.25 -5.86
N LYS A 13 2.83 3.54 -7.07
CA LYS A 13 1.41 3.68 -7.41
C LYS A 13 1.18 3.17 -8.82
N SER A 14 0.08 2.45 -9.01
CA SER A 14 -0.33 1.94 -10.31
C SER A 14 -1.85 2.03 -10.41
N ARG A 15 -2.34 2.52 -11.55
CA ARG A 15 -3.77 2.62 -11.84
C ARG A 15 -4.17 1.55 -12.83
N HIS A 16 -5.35 0.96 -12.66
CA HIS A 16 -5.88 -0.12 -13.49
C HIS A 16 -7.36 0.12 -13.80
N LEU A 17 -7.84 -0.51 -14.86
CA LEU A 17 -9.27 -0.59 -15.20
C LEU A 17 -9.76 -2.01 -15.00
N VAL A 18 -10.68 -2.20 -14.05
CA VAL A 18 -11.31 -3.49 -13.76
C VAL A 18 -12.80 -3.34 -14.04
N GLU A 19 -13.31 -4.10 -15.01
CA GLU A 19 -14.73 -4.07 -15.43
C GLU A 19 -15.27 -2.68 -15.82
N GLY A 20 -14.39 -1.74 -16.16
CA GLY A 20 -14.74 -0.36 -16.51
C GLY A 20 -14.53 0.64 -15.36
N ASP A 21 -14.31 0.16 -14.14
CA ASP A 21 -14.03 0.99 -12.98
C ASP A 21 -12.54 1.18 -12.78
N GLY A 22 -12.15 2.42 -12.45
CA GLY A 22 -10.77 2.76 -12.19
C GLY A 22 -10.37 2.39 -10.77
N VAL A 23 -9.35 1.54 -10.62
CA VAL A 23 -8.79 1.18 -9.31
C VAL A 23 -7.33 1.57 -9.23
N THR A 24 -6.86 1.87 -8.03
CA THR A 24 -5.48 2.31 -7.79
C THR A 24 -4.83 1.43 -6.74
N ALA A 25 -3.77 0.72 -7.11
CA ALA A 25 -2.89 0.04 -6.17
C ALA A 25 -1.78 0.99 -5.71
N ARG A 26 -1.55 1.09 -4.41
CA ARG A 26 -0.51 1.92 -3.77
C ARG A 26 0.35 1.04 -2.86
N LEU A 27 1.65 1.28 -2.88
CA LEU A 27 2.61 0.77 -1.90
C LEU A 27 3.23 1.98 -1.19
N SER A 28 3.14 2.00 0.13
CA SER A 28 3.72 3.05 0.98
C SER A 28 4.58 2.45 2.07
N VAL A 29 5.51 3.24 2.60
CA VAL A 29 6.21 2.95 3.84
C VAL A 29 5.80 3.98 4.88
N LEU A 30 5.57 3.49 6.09
CA LEU A 30 5.31 4.27 7.26
C LEU A 30 6.51 4.15 8.17
N THR A 31 7.02 5.30 8.58
CA THR A 31 7.97 5.40 9.67
C THR A 31 7.16 5.62 10.93
N CYS A 32 7.23 4.69 11.88
CA CYS A 32 6.48 4.70 13.12
C CYS A 32 7.44 4.75 14.32
N GLU A 33 7.00 5.35 15.42
CA GLU A 33 7.65 5.17 16.72
C GLU A 33 6.86 4.15 17.54
N ASN A 34 7.55 3.16 18.09
CA ASN A 34 6.94 2.15 18.97
C ASN A 34 6.89 2.64 20.44
N ASP A 35 6.24 1.87 21.32
CA ASP A 35 6.09 2.23 22.74
C ASP A 35 7.43 2.35 23.50
N ALA A 36 8.53 1.83 22.94
CA ALA A 36 9.88 1.95 23.49
C ALA A 36 10.63 3.21 23.02
N GLY A 37 10.06 3.97 22.08
CA GLY A 37 10.69 5.12 21.44
C GLY A 37 11.62 4.74 20.29
N ASP A 38 11.60 3.49 19.83
CA ASP A 38 12.38 3.06 18.68
C ASP A 38 11.61 3.31 17.38
N THR A 39 12.35 3.67 16.33
CA THR A 39 11.79 3.83 14.98
C THR A 39 11.63 2.46 14.31
N GLU A 40 10.43 2.19 13.83
CA GLU A 40 10.07 1.01 13.07
C GLU A 40 9.51 1.40 11.69
N TYR A 41 9.66 0.49 10.73
CA TYR A 41 9.11 0.66 9.40
C TYR A 41 7.98 -0.34 9.16
N VAL A 42 6.85 0.15 8.66
CA VAL A 42 5.71 -0.67 8.28
C VAL A 42 5.32 -0.33 6.86
N TYR A 43 5.21 -1.31 5.99
CA TYR A 43 4.81 -1.13 4.61
C TYR A 43 3.32 -1.40 4.45
N TRP A 44 2.62 -0.53 3.73
CA TRP A 44 1.20 -0.68 3.42
C TRP A 44 1.01 -0.92 1.93
N VAL A 45 0.29 -1.99 1.61
CA VAL A 45 -0.25 -2.24 0.28
C VAL A 45 -1.73 -1.91 0.33
N GLU A 46 -2.14 -0.91 -0.44
CA GLU A 46 -3.50 -0.39 -0.46
C GLU A 46 -4.10 -0.52 -1.86
N LEU A 47 -5.38 -0.88 -1.92
CA LEU A 47 -6.20 -0.77 -3.13
C LEU A 47 -7.27 0.28 -2.86
N HIS A 48 -7.37 1.24 -3.77
CA HIS A 48 -8.42 2.26 -3.76
C HIS A 48 -9.36 2.06 -4.95
N ASP A 49 -10.64 2.28 -4.72
CA ASP A 49 -11.64 2.35 -5.78
C ASP A 49 -11.55 3.67 -6.56
N SER A 50 -12.49 3.88 -7.49
CA SER A 50 -12.53 5.08 -8.34
C SER A 50 -12.85 6.36 -7.59
N GLU A 51 -13.47 6.24 -6.42
CA GLU A 51 -13.81 7.37 -5.54
C GLU A 51 -12.67 7.69 -4.55
N GLY A 52 -11.64 6.85 -4.52
CA GLY A 52 -10.50 6.97 -3.63
C GLY A 52 -10.67 6.25 -2.30
N ASN A 53 -11.78 5.53 -2.09
CA ASN A 53 -12.01 4.77 -0.88
C ASN A 53 -11.08 3.55 -0.85
N THR A 54 -10.47 3.28 0.31
CA THR A 54 -9.66 2.09 0.51
C THR A 54 -10.56 0.85 0.56
N VAL A 55 -10.46 -0.01 -0.46
CA VAL A 55 -11.16 -1.29 -0.56
C VAL A 55 -10.34 -2.44 0.03
N MET A 56 -9.02 -2.33 0.00
CA MET A 56 -8.11 -3.29 0.63
C MET A 56 -6.92 -2.55 1.23
N LYS A 57 -6.46 -3.02 2.39
CA LYS A 57 -5.24 -2.58 3.03
C LYS A 57 -4.56 -3.74 3.73
N GLU A 58 -3.31 -3.97 3.40
CA GLU A 58 -2.48 -4.99 4.01
C GLU A 58 -1.19 -4.35 4.52
N ALA A 59 -0.80 -4.68 5.75
CA ALA A 59 0.39 -4.17 6.39
C ALA A 59 1.43 -5.28 6.55
N SER A 60 2.69 -4.98 6.23
CA SER A 60 3.81 -5.89 6.41
C SER A 60 5.01 -5.12 6.99
N PRO A 61 5.70 -5.64 8.01
CA PRO A 61 6.96 -5.05 8.49
C PRO A 61 8.13 -5.35 7.53
N ASP A 62 7.97 -6.30 6.61
CA ASP A 62 8.98 -6.71 5.65
C ASP A 62 8.69 -6.12 4.27
N PHE A 63 9.67 -5.41 3.70
CA PHE A 63 9.59 -4.78 2.39
C PHE A 63 9.42 -5.78 1.25
N MET A 64 10.15 -6.91 1.29
CA MET A 64 10.14 -7.91 0.22
C MET A 64 8.77 -8.57 0.13
N ILE A 65 8.16 -8.86 1.29
CA ILE A 65 6.79 -9.40 1.35
C ILE A 65 5.78 -8.36 0.83
N ALA A 66 5.86 -7.11 1.28
CA ALA A 66 4.96 -6.05 0.83
C ALA A 66 5.07 -5.81 -0.68
N SER A 67 6.29 -5.83 -1.22
CA SER A 67 6.55 -5.66 -2.64
C SER A 67 6.01 -6.84 -3.47
N ASP A 68 6.14 -8.08 -2.98
CA ASP A 68 5.57 -9.26 -3.65
C ASP A 68 4.04 -9.18 -3.70
N ILE A 69 3.40 -8.83 -2.59
CA ILE A 69 1.94 -8.64 -2.52
C ILE A 69 1.51 -7.56 -3.53
N TYR A 70 2.22 -6.43 -3.58
CA TYR A 70 1.92 -5.34 -4.50
C TYR A 70 2.03 -5.76 -5.98
N GLU A 71 3.07 -6.49 -6.36
CA GLU A 71 3.24 -6.96 -7.74
C GLU A 71 2.21 -8.03 -8.11
N ARG A 72 1.87 -8.94 -7.19
CA ARG A 72 0.81 -9.94 -7.40
C ARG A 72 -0.57 -9.30 -7.50
N LEU A 73 -0.83 -8.25 -6.73
CA LEU A 73 -2.05 -7.44 -6.83
C LEU A 73 -2.15 -6.81 -8.22
N LYS A 74 -1.09 -6.11 -8.68
CA LYS A 74 -1.05 -5.53 -10.04
C LYS A 74 -1.29 -6.56 -11.13
N ALA A 75 -0.64 -7.73 -11.03
CA ALA A 75 -0.83 -8.81 -11.99
C ALA A 75 -2.28 -9.32 -12.03
N THR A 76 -2.96 -9.33 -10.89
CA THR A 76 -4.37 -9.73 -10.77
C THR A 76 -5.32 -8.69 -11.36
N LEU A 77 -5.05 -7.41 -11.14
CA LEU A 77 -5.85 -6.29 -11.67
C LEU A 77 -5.68 -6.13 -13.19
N GLY A 78 -4.59 -6.66 -13.76
CA GLY A 78 -4.29 -6.58 -15.18
C GLY A 78 -3.41 -5.38 -15.54
N PRO A 79 -3.35 -4.99 -16.82
CA PRO A 79 -2.43 -3.97 -17.29
C PRO A 79 -2.69 -2.62 -16.63
N ALA A 80 -1.60 -1.90 -16.33
CA ALA A 80 -1.68 -0.54 -15.82
C ALA A 80 -2.13 0.43 -16.93
N VAL A 81 -2.88 1.45 -16.53
CA VAL A 81 -3.32 2.56 -17.39
C VAL A 81 -2.65 3.86 -16.95
N ALA A 82 -2.36 4.72 -17.94
CA ALA A 82 -1.72 6.02 -17.74
C ALA A 82 -2.65 7.04 -17.06
#